data_AF-A0A7Y2W978-F1
#
_entry.id   AF-A0A7Y2W978-F1
#
_cell.length_a   1.000
_cell.length_b   1.000
_cell.length_c   1.000
_cell.angle_alpha   90.00
_cell.angle_beta   90.00
_cell.angle_gamma   90.00
#
_symmetry.space_group_name_H-M   'P 1'
#
loop_
_entity.id
_entity.type
_entity.pdbx_description
1 polymer ?
#
loop_
_entity_poly.entity_id
_entity_poly.type
_entity_poly.pdbx_seq_one_letter_code
_entity_poly.pdbx_strand_id
1 'polypeptide(L)' 'MATTSRGRVQDRAKVAGGQDHEVRYEAKKEDVSKETVKKAVKSAGNSRKRVEAEIRRH' A
#
# COMPACT_ATOMS: atom_id res chain seq x y z
N MET A 1 0.06 -5.63 16.78
CA MET A 1 -0.90 -6.01 15.72
C MET A 1 -2.29 -6.07 16.32
N ALA A 2 -3.31 -5.64 15.58
CA ALA A 2 -4.68 -5.72 16.06
C ALA A 2 -5.11 -7.18 16.35
N THR A 3 -5.73 -7.41 17.50
CA THR A 3 -6.19 -8.74 17.95
C THR A 3 -7.60 -9.06 17.45
N THR A 4 -8.44 -8.03 17.26
CA THR A 4 -9.81 -8.17 16.78
C THR A 4 -9.89 -8.25 15.26
N SER A 5 -10.93 -8.91 14.74
CA SER A 5 -11.18 -8.98 13.29
C SER A 5 -11.32 -7.60 12.65
N ARG A 6 -11.99 -6.66 13.34
CA ARG A 6 -12.15 -5.28 12.87
C ARG A 6 -10.81 -4.56 12.72
N GLY A 7 -9.93 -4.65 13.72
CA GLY A 7 -8.63 -3.98 13.65
C GLY A 7 -7.72 -4.59 12.57
N ARG A 8 -7.73 -5.92 12.39
CA ARG A 8 -6.98 -6.57 11.29
C ARG A 8 -7.43 -6.10 9.91
N VAL A 9 -8.74 -5.86 9.72
CA VAL A 9 -9.27 -5.30 8.46
C VAL A 9 -8.79 -3.87 8.25
N GLN A 10 -8.73 -3.05 9.31
CA GLN A 10 -8.22 -1.67 9.22
C GLN A 10 -6.72 -1.63 8.87
N ASP A 11 -5.91 -2.52 9.46
CA ASP A 11 -4.49 -2.63 9.15
C ASP A 11 -4.29 -3.03 7.68
N ARG A 12 -5.05 -4.03 7.19
CA ARG A 12 -5.02 -4.47 5.78
C ARG A 12 -5.56 -3.45 4.78
N ALA A 13 -6.22 -2.39 5.23
CA ALA A 13 -6.68 -1.33 4.35
C ALA A 13 -5.59 -0.30 4.03
N LYS A 14 -4.40 -0.43 4.65
CA LYS A 14 -3.30 0.53 4.54
C LYS A 14 -2.05 -0.11 3.94
N VAL A 15 -1.23 0.72 3.29
CA VAL A 15 0.11 0.40 2.81
C VAL A 15 1.11 1.21 3.62
N ALA A 16 1.93 0.56 4.44
CA ALA A 16 2.95 1.24 5.21
C ALA A 16 4.16 1.55 4.33
N GLY A 17 4.18 2.73 3.68
CA GLY A 17 5.25 3.14 2.76
C GLY A 17 6.67 3.19 3.37
N GLY A 18 6.78 3.26 4.69
CA GLY A 18 8.06 3.16 5.41
C GLY A 18 8.52 1.73 5.70
N GLN A 19 7.67 0.72 5.46
CA GLN A 19 7.99 -0.69 5.70
C GLN A 19 8.34 -1.37 4.37
N ASP A 20 9.60 -1.78 4.21
CA ASP A 20 10.08 -2.33 2.93
C ASP A 20 9.35 -3.63 2.53
N HIS A 21 8.86 -4.43 3.50
CA HIS A 21 8.02 -5.60 3.20
C HIS A 21 6.65 -5.22 2.61
N GLU A 22 5.99 -4.16 3.09
CA GLU A 22 4.70 -3.74 2.52
C GLU A 22 4.89 -3.16 1.12
N VAL A 23 5.96 -2.37 0.91
CA VAL A 23 6.29 -1.75 -0.39
C VAL A 23 6.68 -2.80 -1.43
N ARG A 24 7.71 -3.61 -1.17
CA ARG A 24 7.53 -5.07 -1.16
C ARG A 24 6.43 -5.72 -1.99
N TYR A 25 5.44 -6.09 -1.20
CA TYR A 25 4.28 -6.84 -1.57
C TYR A 25 3.44 -6.11 -2.60
N GLU A 26 3.22 -4.80 -2.44
CA GLU A 26 2.44 -4.04 -3.42
C GLU A 26 3.12 -3.89 -4.76
N ALA A 27 4.44 -3.68 -4.76
CA ALA A 27 5.22 -3.64 -5.98
C ALA A 27 5.09 -4.95 -6.77
N LYS A 28 5.15 -6.09 -6.08
CA LYS A 28 4.95 -7.40 -6.70
C LYS A 28 3.50 -7.64 -7.15
N LYS A 29 2.53 -7.14 -6.39
CA LYS A 29 1.10 -7.35 -6.68
C LYS A 29 0.66 -6.59 -7.93
N GLU A 30 1.04 -5.32 -8.03
CA GLU A 30 0.67 -4.45 -9.15
C GLU A 30 1.72 -4.48 -10.28
N ASP A 31 2.73 -5.33 -10.18
CA ASP A 31 3.83 -5.50 -11.15
C ASP A 31 4.56 -4.19 -11.49
N VAL A 32 4.91 -3.41 -10.47
CA VAL A 32 5.59 -2.12 -10.58
C VAL A 32 6.83 -2.03 -9.72
N SER A 33 7.65 -1.01 -9.94
CA SER A 33 8.82 -0.75 -9.09
C SER A 33 8.42 -0.31 -7.67
N LYS A 34 9.28 -0.59 -6.69
CA LYS A 34 9.10 -0.07 -5.31
C LYS A 34 9.01 1.46 -5.27
N GLU A 35 9.74 2.14 -6.16
CA GLU A 35 9.73 3.59 -6.25
C GLU A 35 8.38 4.13 -6.75
N THR A 36 7.73 3.42 -7.69
CA THR A 36 6.36 3.73 -8.11
C THR A 36 5.39 3.65 -6.92
N VAL A 37 5.48 2.59 -6.12
CA VAL A 37 4.64 2.43 -4.92
C VAL A 37 4.90 3.55 -3.91
N LYS A 38 6.17 3.89 -3.61
CA LYS A 38 6.50 5.00 -2.69
C LYS A 38 5.96 6.34 -3.18
N LYS A 39 6.06 6.62 -4.49
CA LYS A 39 5.49 7.82 -5.09
C LYS A 39 3.97 7.85 -4.96
N ALA A 40 3.30 6.73 -5.25
CA ALA A 40 1.86 6.61 -5.10
C ALA A 40 1.40 6.80 -3.65
N VAL A 41 2.11 6.22 -2.67
CA VAL A 41 1.84 6.43 -1.24
C VAL A 41 2.03 7.90 -0.85
N LYS A 42 3.05 8.58 -1.38
CA LYS A 42 3.29 10.01 -1.12
C LYS A 42 2.21 10.91 -1.74
N SER A 43 1.70 10.55 -2.92
CA SER A 43 0.65 11.27 -3.65
C SER A 43 -0.74 11.03 -3.05
N ALA A 44 -1.13 9.77 -2.93
CA ALA A 44 -2.50 9.35 -2.61
C ALA A 44 -2.74 9.07 -1.10
N GLY A 45 -1.67 9.07 -0.30
CA GLY A 45 -1.68 8.65 1.10
C GLY A 45 -1.56 7.14 1.27
N ASN A 46 -1.64 6.65 2.51
CA ASN A 46 -1.41 5.24 2.83
C ASN A 46 -2.63 4.32 2.63
N SER A 47 -3.73 4.79 2.04
CA SER A 47 -4.88 3.92 1.76
C SER A 47 -4.55 2.98 0.60
N ARG A 48 -4.60 1.67 0.83
CA ARG A 48 -4.29 0.64 -0.19
C ARG A 48 -5.07 0.86 -1.48
N LYS A 49 -6.38 1.07 -1.37
CA LYS A 49 -7.25 1.34 -2.53
C LYS A 49 -6.82 2.57 -3.32
N ARG A 50 -6.40 3.64 -2.63
CA ARG A 50 -5.97 4.88 -3.29
C ARG A 50 -4.60 4.73 -3.94
N VAL A 51 -3.68 4.01 -3.29
CA VAL A 51 -2.36 3.68 -3.85
C VAL A 51 -2.49 2.85 -5.12
N GLU A 52 -3.29 1.79 -5.10
CA GLU A 52 -3.55 0.96 -6.28
C GLU A 52 -4.19 1.76 -7.41
N ALA A 53 -5.17 2.63 -7.09
CA ALA A 53 -5.79 3.49 -8.09
C ALA A 53 -4.81 4.50 -8.71
N GLU A 54 -3.89 5.05 -7.92
CA GLU A 54 -2.83 5.95 -8.39
C GLU A 54 -1.81 5.22 -9.27
N ILE A 55 -1.42 3.98 -8.90
CA ILE A 55 -0.52 3.15 -9.69
C ILE A 55 -1.13 2.86 -11.07
N ARG A 56 -2.41 2.49 -11.13
CA ARG A 56 -3.10 2.14 -12.39
C ARG A 56 -3.45 3.35 -13.26
N ARG A 57 -3.28 4.57 -12.75
CA ARG A 57 -3.57 5.80 -13.49
C ARG A 57 -2.47 6.13 -14.50
N HIS A 58 -1.33 5.45 -14.42
CA HIS A 58 -0.13 5.60 -15.23
C HIS A 58 0.26 4.27 -15.87
#